data_AF-A0A926BM89-F1
#
_entry.id   AF-A0A926BM89-F1
#
_cell.length_a   1.000
_cell.length_b   1.000
_cell.length_c   1.000
_cell.angle_alpha   90.00
_cell.angle_beta   90.00
_cell.angle_gamma   90.00
#
_symmetry.space_group_name_H-M   'P 1'
#
loop_
_entity.id
_entity.type
_entity.pdbx_description
1 polymer ?
#
loop_
_entity_poly.entity_id
_entity_poly.type
_entity_poly.pdbx_seq_one_letter_code
_entity_poly.pdbx_strand_id
1 'polypeptide(L)'
;WDALTADTRTPYPHLCPDFAVEVMSPSDRIGEAKAKMEEYRTNGATLGWLVDRKHRTVYVYRPNTPVETITDPASVSGDPELPGFVADLSRVFA
;
A
#
# COMPACT_ATOMS: atom_id res chain seq x y z
N TRP A 1 -3.39 16.98 -0.09
CA TRP A 1 -4.49 17.50 0.75
C TRP A 1 -4.44 19.02 0.90
N ASP A 2 -3.33 19.60 1.36
CA ASP A 2 -3.20 21.06 1.49
C ASP A 2 -3.11 21.79 0.15
N ALA A 3 -2.74 21.09 -0.93
CA ALA A 3 -2.78 21.60 -2.29
C ALA A 3 -4.19 21.61 -2.92
N LEU A 4 -5.22 21.08 -2.26
CA LEU A 4 -6.59 21.08 -2.77
C LEU A 4 -7.29 22.40 -2.46
N THR A 5 -8.13 22.86 -3.39
CA THR A 5 -9.06 23.97 -3.17
C THR A 5 -10.20 23.54 -2.24
N ALA A 6 -10.91 24.51 -1.65
CA ALA A 6 -12.06 24.20 -0.78
C ALA A 6 -13.11 23.31 -1.46
N ASP A 7 -13.39 23.55 -2.75
CA ASP A 7 -14.37 22.79 -3.53
C ASP A 7 -13.92 21.35 -3.83
N THR A 8 -12.61 21.08 -3.85
CA THR A 8 -12.05 19.75 -4.12
C THR A 8 -11.69 18.98 -2.86
N ARG A 9 -11.65 19.66 -1.71
CA ARG A 9 -11.41 19.08 -0.38
C ARG A 9 -12.70 18.52 0.22
N THR A 10 -13.29 17.56 -0.48
CA THR A 10 -14.52 16.87 -0.07
C THR A 10 -14.21 15.65 0.81
N PRO A 11 -15.22 14.98 1.39
CA PRO A 11 -15.01 13.70 2.08
C PRO A 11 -14.45 12.59 1.19
N TYR A 12 -14.64 12.70 -0.14
CA TYR A 12 -14.16 11.76 -1.14
C TYR A 12 -13.44 12.54 -2.25
N PRO A 13 -12.23 13.04 -1.99
CA PRO A 13 -11.50 13.81 -2.99
C PRO A 13 -11.12 12.90 -4.16
N HIS A 14 -11.21 13.43 -5.38
CA HIS A 14 -10.71 12.77 -6.59
C HIS A 14 -9.18 12.85 -6.64
N LEU A 15 -8.53 12.20 -5.67
CA LEU A 15 -7.08 12.23 -5.46
C LEU A 15 -6.56 10.81 -5.27
N CYS A 16 -5.44 10.50 -5.91
CA CYS A 16 -4.67 9.30 -5.61
C CYS A 16 -3.78 9.56 -4.38
N PRO A 17 -3.75 8.67 -3.38
CA PRO A 17 -2.82 8.81 -2.26
C PRO A 17 -1.37 8.53 -2.69
N ASP A 18 -0.41 9.23 -2.08
CA ASP A 18 1.02 8.98 -2.32
C ASP A 18 1.46 7.60 -1.80
N PHE A 19 0.86 7.15 -0.69
CA PHE A 19 1.06 5.84 -0.07
C PHE A 19 -0.28 5.17 0.27
N ALA A 20 -0.46 3.92 -0.15
CA ALA A 20 -1.62 3.11 0.18
C ALA A 20 -1.22 1.76 0.81
N VAL A 21 -2.01 1.31 1.78
CA VAL A 21 -1.85 -0.01 2.41
C VAL A 21 -3.16 -0.77 2.31
N GLU A 22 -3.11 -1.95 1.72
CA GLU A 22 -4.20 -2.91 1.68
C GLU A 22 -3.84 -4.11 2.54
N VAL A 23 -4.69 -4.42 3.52
CA VAL A 23 -4.54 -5.59 4.38
C VAL A 23 -5.62 -6.59 4.01
N MET A 24 -5.21 -7.76 3.52
CA MET A 24 -6.16 -8.75 3.04
C MET A 24 -7.02 -9.31 4.18
N SER A 25 -8.32 -9.32 3.96
CA SER A 25 -9.29 -10.03 4.78
C SER A 25 -9.26 -11.54 4.47
N PRO A 26 -9.77 -12.40 5.39
CA PRO A 26 -9.82 -13.84 5.15
C PRO A 26 -10.63 -14.25 3.90
N SER A 27 -11.58 -13.42 3.45
CA SER A 27 -12.42 -13.67 2.27
C SER A 27 -11.84 -13.11 0.97
N ASP A 28 -10.79 -12.29 1.05
CA ASP A 28 -10.25 -11.62 -0.12
C ASP A 28 -9.53 -12.60 -1.05
N ARG A 29 -9.64 -12.34 -2.35
CA ARG A 29 -8.93 -13.07 -3.39
C ARG A 29 -7.66 -12.31 -3.74
N ILE A 30 -6.52 -12.99 -3.67
CA ILE A 30 -5.21 -12.36 -3.95
C ILE A 30 -5.16 -11.67 -5.32
N GLY A 31 -5.82 -12.22 -6.34
CA GLY A 31 -5.87 -11.62 -7.67
C GLY A 31 -6.59 -10.26 -7.69
N GLU A 32 -7.68 -10.13 -6.95
CA GLU A 32 -8.46 -8.88 -6.85
C GLU A 32 -7.68 -7.83 -6.05
N ALA A 33 -7.06 -8.25 -4.93
CA ALA A 33 -6.23 -7.36 -4.13
C ALA A 33 -5.03 -6.83 -4.93
N LYS A 34 -4.35 -7.69 -5.70
CA LYS A 34 -3.25 -7.28 -6.58
C LYS A 34 -3.73 -6.34 -7.70
N ALA A 35 -4.91 -6.57 -8.28
CA ALA A 35 -5.48 -5.68 -9.28
C ALA A 35 -5.76 -4.27 -8.69
N LYS A 36 -6.27 -4.21 -7.45
CA LYS A 36 -6.48 -2.95 -6.73
C LYS A 36 -5.16 -2.20 -6.47
N MET A 37 -4.09 -2.90 -6.12
CA MET A 37 -2.76 -2.28 -5.98
C MET A 37 -2.22 -1.71 -7.30
N GLU A 38 -2.47 -2.40 -8.42
CA GLU A 38 -2.10 -1.90 -9.74
C GLU A 38 -2.92 -0.66 -10.14
N GLU A 39 -4.20 -0.58 -9.73
CA GLU A 39 -5.02 0.62 -9.90
C GLU A 39 -4.40 1.81 -9.14
N TYR A 40 -4.04 1.65 -7.87
CA TYR A 40 -3.35 2.70 -7.11
C TYR A 40 -2.04 3.13 -7.78
N ARG A 41 -1.21 2.17 -8.18
CA ARG A 41 0.06 2.43 -8.86
C ARG A 41 -0.13 3.19 -10.17
N THR A 42 -1.10 2.78 -10.98
CA THR A 42 -1.42 3.41 -12.27
C THR A 42 -1.99 4.81 -12.10
N ASN A 43 -2.73 5.06 -11.01
CA ASN A 43 -3.30 6.36 -10.69
C ASN A 43 -2.31 7.33 -10.01
N GLY A 44 -1.07 6.91 -9.76
CA GLY A 44 0.01 7.79 -9.31
C GLY A 44 0.54 7.52 -7.91
N ALA A 45 0.08 6.48 -7.22
CA ALA A 45 0.65 6.12 -5.91
C ALA A 45 2.14 5.81 -6.05
N THR A 46 2.95 6.41 -5.17
CA THR A 46 4.41 6.26 -5.16
C THR A 46 4.88 5.06 -4.34
N LEU A 47 4.08 4.65 -3.35
CA LEU A 47 4.30 3.45 -2.56
C LEU A 47 2.96 2.74 -2.34
N GLY A 48 2.97 1.41 -2.45
CA GLY A 48 1.81 0.58 -2.14
C GLY A 48 2.22 -0.68 -1.41
N TRP A 49 1.56 -1.02 -0.29
CA TRP A 49 1.76 -2.29 0.40
C TRP A 49 0.50 -3.14 0.35
N LEU A 50 0.64 -4.38 -0.10
CA LEU A 50 -0.39 -5.40 0.05
C LEU A 50 0.07 -6.44 1.07
N VAL A 51 -0.63 -6.52 2.19
CA VAL A 51 -0.33 -7.43 3.29
C VAL A 51 -1.22 -8.65 3.19
N ASP A 52 -0.63 -9.78 2.79
CA ASP A 52 -1.26 -11.09 2.86
C ASP A 52 -0.98 -11.71 4.24
N ARG A 53 -1.92 -11.52 5.17
CA ARG A 53 -1.78 -12.02 6.55
C ARG A 53 -1.72 -13.54 6.63
N LYS A 54 -2.41 -14.25 5.72
CA LYS A 54 -2.49 -15.71 5.73
C LYS A 54 -1.15 -16.34 5.38
N HIS A 55 -0.45 -15.76 4.40
CA HIS A 55 0.87 -16.24 3.97
C HIS A 55 2.03 -15.47 4.61
N ARG A 56 1.73 -14.48 5.46
CA ARG A 56 2.71 -13.59 6.11
C ARG A 56 3.64 -12.93 5.07
N THR A 57 3.04 -12.45 3.98
CA THR A 57 3.76 -11.88 2.85
C THR A 57 3.35 -10.43 2.65
N VAL A 58 4.32 -9.57 2.37
CA VAL A 58 4.05 -8.20 1.92
C VAL A 58 4.53 -8.04 0.49
N TYR A 59 3.64 -7.55 -0.37
CA TYR A 59 3.97 -7.13 -1.71
C TYR A 59 4.15 -5.61 -1.73
N VAL A 60 5.30 -5.14 -2.19
CA VAL A 60 5.63 -3.71 -2.26
C VAL A 60 5.59 -3.26 -3.72
N TYR A 61 4.75 -2.26 -3.96
CA TYR A 61 4.51 -1.64 -5.24
C TYR A 61 5.19 -0.28 -5.27
N ARG A 62 6.04 -0.05 -6.27
CA ARG A 62 6.58 1.25 -6.63
C ARG A 62 6.43 1.49 -8.13
N PRO A 63 6.36 2.76 -8.59
CA PRO A 63 6.28 3.07 -10.02
C PRO A 63 7.45 2.51 -10.81
N ASN A 64 7.18 1.95 -11.98
CA ASN A 64 8.19 1.50 -12.95
C ASN A 64 9.16 0.43 -12.44
N THR A 65 8.86 -0.24 -11.33
CA THR A 65 9.63 -1.38 -10.84
C THR A 65 8.80 -2.65 -10.82
N PRO A 66 9.45 -3.83 -10.86
CA PRO A 66 8.81 -5.07 -10.47
C PRO A 66 8.25 -4.97 -9.05
N VAL A 67 7.17 -5.72 -8.77
CA VAL A 67 6.62 -5.85 -7.42
C VAL A 67 7.62 -6.64 -6.57
N GLU A 68 8.06 -6.04 -5.48
CA GLU A 68 8.91 -6.71 -4.49
C GLU A 68 8.03 -7.59 -3.60
N THR A 69 8.49 -8.80 -3.28
CA THR A 69 7.78 -9.73 -2.41
C THR A 69 8.65 -10.06 -1.22
N ILE A 70 8.18 -9.71 -0.02
CA ILE A 70 8.89 -9.92 1.24
C ILE A 70 8.09 -10.95 2.04
N THR A 71 8.70 -12.11 2.29
CA THR A 71 8.07 -13.22 3.01
C THR A 71 8.52 -13.23 4.47
N ASP A 72 7.56 -13.42 5.37
CA ASP A 72 7.72 -13.39 6.82
C ASP A 72 8.52 -12.19 7.39
N PRO A 73 8.26 -10.94 6.93
CA PRO A 73 8.96 -9.79 7.48
C PRO A 73 8.56 -9.51 8.92
N ALA A 74 9.54 -9.27 9.80
CA ALA A 74 9.27 -8.65 11.10
C ALA A 74 8.83 -7.18 10.93
N SER A 75 9.38 -6.49 9.92
CA SER A 75 9.06 -5.10 9.60
C SER A 75 9.27 -4.79 8.12
N VAL A 76 8.66 -3.72 7.62
CA VAL A 76 8.84 -3.21 6.25
C VAL A 76 9.18 -1.72 6.30
N SER A 77 10.22 -1.31 5.57
CA SER A 77 10.61 0.10 5.43
C SER A 77 9.79 0.79 4.33
N GLY A 78 9.40 2.04 4.59
CA GLY A 78 8.79 2.94 3.62
C GLY A 78 9.79 3.79 2.84
N ASP A 79 11.09 3.64 3.05
CA ASP A 79 12.10 4.38 2.31
C ASP A 79 12.09 4.02 0.82
N PRO A 80 12.37 4.99 -0.08
CA PRO A 80 12.62 6.41 0.20
C PRO A 80 11.34 7.27 0.28
N GLU A 81 10.16 6.74 -0.03
CA GLU A 81 8.90 7.51 -0.15
C GLU A 81 8.41 8.05 1.19
N LEU A 82 8.68 7.32 2.28
CA LEU A 82 8.42 7.71 3.66
C LEU A 82 9.71 7.65 4.47
N PRO A 83 10.54 8.71 4.42
CA PRO A 83 11.88 8.70 5.01
C PRO A 83 11.88 8.30 6.50
N GLY A 84 12.61 7.22 6.81
CA GLY A 84 12.77 6.71 8.18
C GLY A 84 11.53 6.02 8.76
N PHE A 85 10.45 5.86 7.99
CA PHE A 85 9.29 5.09 8.43
C PHE A 85 9.54 3.60 8.29
N VAL A 86 9.33 2.86 9.39
CA VAL A 86 9.40 1.40 9.43
C VAL A 86 8.17 0.87 10.15
N ALA A 87 7.39 0.04 9.46
CA ALA A 87 6.22 -0.59 10.05
C ALA A 87 6.59 -1.94 10.67
N ASP A 88 6.34 -2.09 11.97
CA ASP A 88 6.40 -3.37 12.69
C ASP A 88 5.15 -4.21 12.36
N LEU A 89 5.36 -5.37 11.74
CA LEU A 89 4.28 -6.25 11.30
C LEU A 89 4.01 -7.40 12.26
N SER A 90 4.74 -7.51 13.37
CA SER A 90 4.52 -8.54 14.39
C SER A 90 3.07 -8.55 14.90
N ARG A 91 2.46 -7.37 15.07
CA ARG A 91 1.06 -7.21 15.50
C ARG A 91 0.05 -7.42 14.38
N VAL A 92 0.47 -7.28 13.12
CA VAL A 92 -0.41 -7.46 11.95
C VAL A 92 -0.57 -8.94 11.62
N PHE A 93 0.47 -9.74 11.85
CA PHE A 93 0.45 -11.19 11.66
C PHE A 93 0.06 -12.00 12.91
N ALA A 94 -0.20 -11.32 14.04
CA ALA A 94 -0.72 -11.94 15.25
C ALA A 94 -2.18 -12.43 15.07
#